data_AF-A0A2S6R4J7-F1
#
_entry.id   AF-A0A2S6R4J7-F1
#
_cell.length_a   1.000
_cell.length_b   1.000
_cell.length_c   1.000
_cell.angle_alpha   90.00
_cell.angle_beta   90.00
_cell.angle_gamma   90.00
#
_symmetry.space_group_name_H-M   'P 1'
#
loop_
_entity.id
_entity.type
_entity.pdbx_description
1 polymer ?
#
loop_
_entity_poly.entity_id
_entity_poly.type
_entity_poly.pdbx_seq_one_letter_code
_entity_poly.pdbx_strand_id
1 'polypeptide(L)'
;MCGIAGIMFKNGRTDHETGVALIDMLDGCQHRGPDSTGFALYGEEHRNELKLRFLVGEGAEANESEALIKTALEAHDAEIVEDKRVGNTYQAVVTFDGDLRSFAYAMEHAAPDAKVISIGQSLDIVKDVGSAHDVDDRFNVHKFKGSHGLGHVRLATESDVRPESAHPFWATGFSDVAIVHNGQITNYWKMRRRLEQRDFEFRTDNDSELVAVYLADKMAHGAPLREALKSSIEDLDGTFSFLASTKDEIGYAKDNLAAKPMVMYENDDLIVIASEEVSLNRLFPGQALNTKEPPPGSYDTWSKST
;
A
#
# COMPACT_ATOMS: atom_id res chain seq x y z
N MET A 1 15.63 -9.91 4.75
CA MET A 1 14.78 -9.04 5.61
C MET A 1 14.08 -8.08 4.69
N CYS A 2 12.76 -7.96 4.67
CA CYS A 2 12.02 -7.11 3.72
C CYS A 2 12.46 -5.63 3.72
N GLY A 3 12.42 -4.96 2.57
CA GLY A 3 12.68 -3.52 2.41
C GLY A 3 11.42 -2.72 2.13
N ILE A 4 11.33 -1.51 2.72
CA ILE A 4 10.28 -0.52 2.43
C ILE A 4 10.89 0.69 1.74
N ALA A 5 10.10 1.32 0.88
CA ALA A 5 10.41 2.60 0.23
C ALA A 5 9.16 3.46 0.15
N GLY A 6 9.32 4.78 0.17
CA GLY A 6 8.26 5.73 -0.08
C GLY A 6 8.83 7.04 -0.60
N ILE A 7 8.10 7.65 -1.51
CA ILE A 7 8.44 8.95 -2.10
C ILE A 7 7.18 9.81 -2.14
N MET A 8 7.33 11.09 -1.82
CA MET A 8 6.31 12.09 -2.06
C MET A 8 6.94 13.36 -2.60
N PHE A 9 6.42 13.83 -3.72
CA PHE A 9 6.69 15.15 -4.25
C PHE A 9 5.79 16.17 -3.55
N LYS A 10 6.40 17.20 -2.97
CA LYS A 10 5.73 18.21 -2.13
C LYS A 10 5.01 19.25 -2.97
N ASN A 11 5.50 19.53 -4.19
CA ASN A 11 4.79 20.41 -5.11
C ASN A 11 3.52 19.68 -5.62
N GLY A 12 2.39 20.38 -5.70
CA GLY A 12 1.08 19.78 -6.01
C GLY A 12 0.93 19.21 -7.44
N ARG A 13 2.03 19.05 -8.19
CA ARG A 13 2.01 18.45 -9.52
C ARG A 13 1.84 16.94 -9.42
N THR A 14 1.10 16.37 -10.36
CA THR A 14 0.83 14.92 -10.45
C THR A 14 1.53 14.24 -11.62
N ASP A 15 2.36 14.97 -12.37
CA ASP A 15 3.05 14.48 -13.57
C ASP A 15 4.46 13.94 -13.31
N HIS A 16 4.84 13.79 -12.04
CA HIS A 16 6.13 13.22 -11.64
C HIS A 16 6.19 11.74 -12.00
N GLU A 17 7.39 11.29 -12.38
CA GLU A 17 7.69 9.89 -12.72
C GLU A 17 7.82 9.02 -11.44
N THR A 18 6.81 9.09 -10.58
CA THR A 18 6.74 8.38 -9.30
C THR A 18 6.92 6.87 -9.46
N GLY A 19 6.39 6.30 -10.55
CA GLY A 19 6.60 4.89 -10.87
C GLY A 19 8.08 4.53 -11.06
N VAL A 20 8.80 5.29 -11.89
CA VAL A 20 10.24 5.11 -12.13
C VAL A 20 11.03 5.26 -10.83
N ALA A 21 10.74 6.32 -10.07
CA ALA A 21 11.43 6.55 -8.79
C ALA A 21 11.26 5.40 -7.81
N LEU A 22 10.04 4.84 -7.68
CA LEU A 22 9.81 3.69 -6.80
C LEU A 22 10.51 2.42 -7.31
N ILE A 23 10.51 2.16 -8.62
CA ILE A 23 11.23 1.02 -9.20
C ILE A 23 12.72 1.11 -8.84
N ASP A 24 13.34 2.27 -9.07
CA ASP A 24 14.76 2.51 -8.79
C ASP A 24 15.06 2.36 -7.29
N MET A 25 14.22 2.92 -6.42
CA MET A 25 14.35 2.76 -4.97
C MET A 25 14.27 1.29 -4.55
N LEU A 26 13.33 0.51 -5.09
CA LEU A 26 13.14 -0.89 -4.73
C LEU A 26 14.22 -1.81 -5.31
N ASP A 27 14.72 -1.55 -6.52
CA ASP A 27 15.91 -2.23 -7.07
C ASP A 27 17.11 -2.06 -6.14
N GLY A 28 17.31 -0.85 -5.61
CA GLY A 28 18.33 -0.57 -4.60
C GLY A 28 18.20 -1.41 -3.32
N CYS A 29 17.02 -1.94 -3.02
CA CYS A 29 16.75 -2.81 -1.88
C CYS A 29 16.53 -4.28 -2.27
N GLN A 30 16.71 -4.69 -3.53
CA GLN A 30 16.33 -6.04 -3.97
C GLN A 30 17.06 -7.16 -3.21
N HIS A 31 18.29 -6.91 -2.74
CA HIS A 31 19.06 -7.84 -1.89
C HIS A 31 18.39 -8.16 -0.55
N ARG A 32 17.46 -7.30 -0.12
CA ARG A 32 16.68 -7.46 1.12
C ARG A 32 15.61 -8.55 0.98
N GLY A 33 15.05 -8.72 -0.22
CA GLY A 33 14.00 -9.70 -0.52
C GLY A 33 13.67 -9.82 -2.01
N PRO A 34 14.00 -10.93 -2.68
CA PRO A 34 13.74 -11.14 -4.11
C PRO A 34 12.37 -11.75 -4.43
N ASP A 35 11.56 -12.09 -3.43
CA ASP A 35 10.45 -13.02 -3.61
C ASP A 35 9.19 -12.36 -4.18
N SER A 36 8.89 -11.13 -3.74
CA SER A 36 7.74 -10.37 -4.23
C SER A 36 7.95 -8.87 -4.03
N THR A 37 7.32 -8.11 -4.92
CA THR A 37 7.39 -6.66 -4.96
C THR A 37 5.99 -6.07 -5.14
N GLY A 38 5.76 -4.91 -4.55
CA GLY A 38 4.54 -4.17 -4.82
C GLY A 38 4.69 -2.68 -4.60
N PHE A 39 3.71 -1.96 -5.13
CA PHE A 39 3.63 -0.51 -5.23
C PHE A 39 2.22 -0.06 -4.86
N ALA A 40 2.10 0.97 -4.03
CA ALA A 40 0.88 1.72 -3.80
C ALA A 40 1.07 3.07 -4.48
N LEU A 41 0.27 3.32 -5.51
CA LEU A 41 0.46 4.41 -6.45
C LEU A 41 -0.72 5.38 -6.36
N TYR A 42 -0.46 6.67 -6.12
CA TYR A 42 -1.51 7.69 -5.94
C TYR A 42 -1.58 8.66 -7.11
N GLY A 43 -2.57 8.44 -7.98
CA GLY A 43 -2.75 9.16 -9.23
C GLY A 43 -3.73 10.32 -9.09
N GLU A 44 -4.22 10.81 -10.24
CA GLU A 44 -5.34 11.75 -10.26
C GLU A 44 -6.61 11.07 -9.73
N GLU A 45 -7.36 11.83 -8.94
CA GLU A 45 -8.65 11.44 -8.37
C GLU A 45 -9.75 11.79 -9.36
N HIS A 46 -10.61 10.82 -9.68
CA HIS A 46 -11.81 11.06 -10.47
C HIS A 46 -13.03 10.97 -9.56
N ARG A 47 -13.83 12.03 -9.53
CA ARG A 47 -14.99 12.12 -8.65
C ARG A 47 -15.98 11.02 -9.01
N ASN A 48 -16.42 10.29 -7.98
CA ASN A 48 -17.34 9.14 -8.08
C ASN A 48 -16.79 7.93 -8.84
N GLU A 49 -15.48 7.87 -9.10
CA GLU A 49 -14.85 6.67 -9.65
C GLU A 49 -14.04 5.96 -8.56
N LEU A 50 -14.09 4.63 -8.60
CA LEU A 50 -13.24 3.75 -7.80
C LEU A 50 -12.39 2.88 -8.71
N LYS A 51 -11.12 2.77 -8.38
CA LYS A 51 -10.17 1.82 -8.95
C LYS A 51 -10.14 0.60 -8.05
N LEU A 52 -10.56 -0.54 -8.58
CA LEU A 52 -10.56 -1.82 -7.91
C LEU A 52 -9.53 -2.73 -8.53
N ARG A 53 -8.82 -3.47 -7.68
CA ARG A 53 -7.95 -4.58 -8.09
C ARG A 53 -8.25 -5.83 -7.32
N PHE A 54 -8.20 -6.96 -8.03
CA PHE A 54 -8.45 -8.28 -7.50
C PHE A 54 -7.36 -9.24 -7.96
N LEU A 55 -6.87 -10.10 -7.07
CA LEU A 55 -6.23 -11.35 -7.48
C LEU A 55 -7.34 -12.33 -7.85
N VAL A 56 -7.25 -12.95 -9.03
CA VAL A 56 -8.28 -13.86 -9.57
C VAL A 56 -7.73 -15.24 -9.95
N GLY A 57 -6.44 -15.50 -9.71
CA GLY A 57 -5.80 -16.77 -10.10
C GLY A 57 -5.52 -16.83 -11.61
N GLU A 58 -5.47 -18.04 -12.18
CA GLU A 58 -5.13 -18.28 -13.59
C GLU A 58 -6.14 -19.19 -14.30
N GLY A 59 -6.13 -19.15 -15.64
CA GLY A 59 -6.89 -20.09 -16.45
C GLY A 59 -8.42 -19.97 -16.28
N ALA A 60 -9.08 -21.11 -16.05
CA ALA A 60 -10.54 -21.18 -15.95
C ALA A 60 -11.08 -20.51 -14.68
N GLU A 61 -10.38 -20.68 -13.56
CA GLU A 61 -10.69 -20.07 -12.26
C GLU A 61 -10.71 -18.53 -12.35
N ALA A 62 -9.75 -17.97 -13.08
CA ALA A 62 -9.71 -16.52 -13.33
C ALA A 62 -10.91 -16.00 -14.13
N ASN A 63 -11.38 -16.77 -15.11
CA ASN A 63 -12.56 -16.38 -15.89
C ASN A 63 -13.84 -16.45 -15.04
N GLU A 64 -13.96 -17.44 -14.16
CA GLU A 64 -15.09 -17.58 -13.25
C GLU A 64 -15.10 -16.46 -12.21
N SER A 65 -13.96 -16.22 -11.55
CA SER A 65 -13.80 -15.12 -10.59
C SER A 65 -14.13 -13.76 -11.22
N GLU A 66 -13.63 -13.49 -12.42
CA GLU A 66 -13.93 -12.26 -13.16
C GLU A 66 -15.43 -12.10 -13.44
N ALA A 67 -16.12 -13.16 -13.87
CA ALA A 67 -17.56 -13.12 -14.13
C ALA A 67 -18.38 -12.88 -12.84
N LEU A 68 -17.98 -13.51 -11.74
CA LEU A 68 -18.61 -13.31 -10.43
C LEU A 68 -18.40 -11.89 -9.90
N ILE A 69 -17.19 -11.34 -10.04
CA ILE A 69 -16.89 -9.94 -9.68
C ILE A 69 -17.76 -8.99 -10.49
N LYS A 70 -17.85 -9.16 -11.81
CA LYS A 70 -18.70 -8.32 -12.67
C LYS A 70 -20.17 -8.36 -12.26
N THR A 71 -20.68 -9.55 -11.98
CA THR A 71 -22.06 -9.73 -11.47
C THR A 71 -22.27 -9.01 -10.14
N ALA A 72 -21.29 -9.07 -9.24
CA ALA A 72 -21.35 -8.41 -7.94
C ALA A 72 -21.29 -6.88 -8.06
N LEU A 73 -20.48 -6.35 -8.98
CA LEU A 73 -20.44 -4.92 -9.30
C LEU A 73 -21.80 -4.41 -9.78
N GLU A 74 -22.40 -5.10 -10.76
CA GLU A 74 -23.75 -4.76 -11.26
C GLU A 74 -24.81 -4.81 -10.16
N ALA A 75 -24.74 -5.82 -9.27
CA ALA A 75 -25.70 -5.97 -8.17
C ALA A 75 -25.62 -4.87 -7.10
N HIS A 76 -24.53 -4.10 -7.07
CA HIS A 76 -24.32 -2.96 -6.15
C HIS A 76 -24.35 -1.61 -6.87
N ASP A 77 -24.92 -1.56 -8.07
CA ASP A 77 -25.02 -0.34 -8.89
C ASP A 77 -23.65 0.31 -9.20
N ALA A 78 -22.59 -0.50 -9.27
CA ALA A 78 -21.26 -0.05 -9.68
C ALA A 78 -21.07 -0.26 -11.18
N GLU A 79 -21.17 0.81 -11.97
CA GLU A 79 -21.05 0.74 -13.44
C GLU A 79 -19.59 0.70 -13.86
N ILE A 80 -19.19 -0.34 -14.60
CA ILE A 80 -17.82 -0.50 -15.11
C ILE A 80 -17.55 0.52 -16.23
N VAL A 81 -16.58 1.41 -15.99
CA VAL A 81 -16.06 2.38 -16.97
C VAL A 81 -15.03 1.73 -17.88
N GLU A 82 -14.07 1.04 -17.28
CA GLU A 82 -13.08 0.24 -17.98
C GLU A 82 -12.61 -0.92 -17.12
N ASP A 83 -12.23 -2.02 -17.74
CA ASP A 83 -11.64 -3.15 -17.05
C ASP A 83 -10.61 -3.87 -17.93
N LYS A 84 -9.69 -4.57 -17.28
CA LYS A 84 -8.76 -5.48 -17.94
C LYS A 84 -8.19 -6.50 -16.97
N ARG A 85 -7.75 -7.63 -17.50
CA ARG A 85 -6.94 -8.60 -16.77
C ARG A 85 -5.48 -8.51 -17.19
N VAL A 86 -4.58 -8.48 -16.22
CA VAL A 86 -3.12 -8.50 -16.41
C VAL A 86 -2.56 -9.63 -15.55
N GLY A 87 -2.09 -10.71 -16.19
CA GLY A 87 -1.66 -11.91 -15.48
C GLY A 87 -2.80 -12.51 -14.63
N ASN A 88 -2.53 -12.67 -13.34
CA ASN A 88 -3.46 -13.17 -12.32
C ASN A 88 -4.31 -12.07 -11.65
N THR A 89 -4.24 -10.83 -12.15
CA THR A 89 -4.88 -9.67 -11.55
C THR A 89 -5.96 -9.13 -12.48
N TYR A 90 -7.19 -9.02 -11.97
CA TYR A 90 -8.27 -8.29 -12.62
C TYR A 90 -8.33 -6.86 -12.06
N GLN A 91 -8.48 -5.87 -12.93
CA GLN A 91 -8.65 -4.48 -12.55
C GLN A 91 -9.88 -3.88 -13.23
N ALA A 92 -10.62 -3.07 -12.47
CA ALA A 92 -11.79 -2.36 -12.96
C ALA A 92 -11.79 -0.93 -12.41
N VAL A 93 -12.15 0.02 -13.26
CA VAL A 93 -12.59 1.36 -12.87
C VAL A 93 -14.10 1.37 -12.95
N VAL A 94 -14.76 1.74 -11.86
CA VAL A 94 -16.22 1.77 -11.79
C VAL A 94 -16.69 3.13 -11.31
N THR A 95 -17.85 3.57 -11.78
CA THR A 95 -18.57 4.65 -11.10
C THR A 95 -19.35 4.07 -9.91
N PHE A 96 -19.26 4.72 -8.76
CA PHE A 96 -19.93 4.29 -7.54
C PHE A 96 -20.10 5.47 -6.58
N ASP A 97 -21.30 5.61 -6.01
CA ASP A 97 -21.65 6.68 -5.07
C ASP A 97 -22.30 6.18 -3.76
N GLY A 98 -22.30 4.86 -3.55
CA GLY A 98 -22.84 4.21 -2.36
C GLY A 98 -21.89 4.17 -1.15
N ASP A 99 -22.26 3.35 -0.16
CA ASP A 99 -21.44 3.13 1.04
C ASP A 99 -20.21 2.26 0.72
N LEU A 100 -19.04 2.87 0.76
CA LEU A 100 -17.78 2.21 0.38
C LEU A 100 -17.45 1.00 1.26
N ARG A 101 -17.74 1.06 2.56
CA ARG A 101 -17.38 -0.03 3.48
C ARG A 101 -18.17 -1.29 3.16
N SER A 102 -19.49 -1.16 3.08
CA SER A 102 -20.38 -2.28 2.75
C SER A 102 -20.07 -2.83 1.36
N PHE A 103 -19.81 -1.95 0.39
CA PHE A 103 -19.41 -2.35 -0.96
C PHE A 103 -18.08 -3.11 -0.98
N ALA A 104 -17.05 -2.61 -0.28
CA ALA A 104 -15.77 -3.30 -0.17
C ALA A 104 -15.92 -4.71 0.40
N TYR A 105 -16.71 -4.87 1.48
CA TYR A 105 -16.96 -6.19 2.06
C TYR A 105 -17.76 -7.10 1.13
N ALA A 106 -18.70 -6.56 0.36
CA ALA A 106 -19.39 -7.33 -0.69
C ALA A 106 -18.41 -7.80 -1.77
N MET A 107 -17.49 -6.94 -2.21
CA MET A 107 -16.47 -7.29 -3.21
C MET A 107 -15.49 -8.36 -2.71
N GLU A 108 -15.13 -8.32 -1.43
CA GLU A 108 -14.33 -9.37 -0.80
C GLU A 108 -15.02 -10.73 -0.70
N HIS A 109 -16.34 -10.77 -0.84
CA HIS A 109 -17.15 -11.99 -0.88
C HIS A 109 -17.69 -12.32 -2.28
N ALA A 110 -17.38 -11.50 -3.29
CA ALA A 110 -17.97 -11.62 -4.62
C ALA A 110 -17.58 -12.93 -5.31
N ALA A 111 -16.33 -13.35 -5.14
CA ALA A 111 -15.79 -14.58 -5.72
C ALA A 111 -14.96 -15.35 -4.67
N PRO A 112 -15.21 -16.65 -4.44
CA PRO A 112 -14.52 -17.43 -3.41
C PRO A 112 -12.99 -17.48 -3.57
N ASP A 113 -12.53 -17.56 -4.81
CA ASP A 113 -11.12 -17.71 -5.17
C ASP A 113 -10.44 -16.38 -5.53
N ALA A 114 -11.20 -15.27 -5.48
CA ALA A 114 -10.64 -13.94 -5.64
C ALA A 114 -10.29 -13.28 -4.31
N LYS A 115 -9.36 -12.34 -4.35
CA LYS A 115 -9.01 -11.47 -3.21
C LYS A 115 -8.97 -10.03 -3.68
N VAL A 116 -9.61 -9.11 -2.94
CA VAL A 116 -9.44 -7.69 -3.23
C VAL A 116 -8.03 -7.27 -2.80
N ILE A 117 -7.33 -6.56 -3.67
CA ILE A 117 -6.01 -5.99 -3.39
C ILE A 117 -6.16 -4.56 -2.86
N SER A 118 -7.01 -3.77 -3.52
CA SER A 118 -7.28 -2.38 -3.15
C SER A 118 -8.58 -1.89 -3.77
N ILE A 119 -9.24 -0.96 -3.06
CA ILE A 119 -10.28 -0.09 -3.59
C ILE A 119 -9.92 1.35 -3.21
N GLY A 120 -9.80 2.23 -4.19
CA GLY A 120 -9.44 3.63 -3.93
C GLY A 120 -9.91 4.57 -5.04
N GLN A 121 -10.01 5.86 -4.74
CA GLN A 121 -10.33 6.88 -5.75
C GLN A 121 -9.05 7.33 -6.49
N SER A 122 -7.94 7.40 -5.76
CA SER A 122 -6.62 7.80 -6.25
C SER A 122 -5.60 6.66 -6.15
N LEU A 123 -5.75 5.80 -5.14
CA LEU A 123 -4.88 4.66 -4.84
C LEU A 123 -5.07 3.53 -5.85
N ASP A 124 -3.94 3.01 -6.29
CA ASP A 124 -3.84 1.82 -7.10
C ASP A 124 -2.70 0.93 -6.58
N ILE A 125 -3.01 -0.27 -6.08
CA ILE A 125 -1.99 -1.19 -5.55
C ILE A 125 -1.65 -2.28 -6.56
N VAL A 126 -0.43 -2.22 -7.09
CA VAL A 126 0.12 -3.26 -7.96
C VAL A 126 1.10 -4.10 -7.16
N LYS A 127 0.89 -5.41 -7.07
CA LYS A 127 1.81 -6.32 -6.37
C LYS A 127 1.79 -7.72 -6.95
N ASP A 128 2.96 -8.34 -6.99
CA ASP A 128 3.12 -9.70 -7.52
C ASP A 128 4.46 -10.31 -7.08
N VAL A 129 4.68 -11.58 -7.41
CA VAL A 129 5.95 -12.29 -7.16
C VAL A 129 7.08 -11.78 -8.07
N GLY A 130 8.31 -11.82 -7.59
CA GLY A 130 9.50 -11.34 -8.32
C GLY A 130 9.98 -9.94 -7.95
N SER A 131 10.95 -9.46 -8.71
CA SER A 131 11.65 -8.18 -8.51
C SER A 131 10.80 -6.97 -8.90
N ALA A 132 11.28 -5.77 -8.56
CA ALA A 132 10.66 -4.51 -8.99
C ALA A 132 10.52 -4.41 -10.51
N HIS A 133 11.53 -4.86 -11.25
CA HIS A 133 11.51 -4.88 -12.72
C HIS A 133 10.54 -5.95 -13.28
N ASP A 134 10.45 -7.13 -12.65
CA ASP A 134 9.49 -8.15 -13.07
C ASP A 134 8.04 -7.67 -12.96
N VAL A 135 7.72 -6.94 -11.87
CA VAL A 135 6.39 -6.35 -11.66
C VAL A 135 6.18 -5.16 -12.60
N ASP A 136 7.19 -4.34 -12.84
CA ASP A 136 7.12 -3.26 -13.82
C ASP A 136 6.83 -3.78 -15.24
N ASP A 137 7.53 -4.82 -15.69
CA ASP A 137 7.33 -5.39 -17.03
C ASP A 137 5.89 -5.87 -17.25
N ARG A 138 5.25 -6.41 -16.19
CA ARG A 138 3.86 -6.88 -16.26
C ARG A 138 2.84 -5.75 -16.20
N PHE A 139 3.02 -4.80 -15.29
CA PHE A 139 2.00 -3.82 -14.96
C PHE A 139 2.28 -2.41 -15.49
N ASN A 140 3.44 -2.21 -16.13
CA ASN A 140 3.93 -0.93 -16.64
C ASN A 140 4.00 0.17 -15.57
N VAL A 141 4.56 -0.16 -14.40
CA VAL A 141 4.70 0.76 -13.26
C VAL A 141 5.50 2.00 -13.65
N HIS A 142 6.51 1.89 -14.53
CA HIS A 142 7.31 3.01 -15.03
C HIS A 142 6.48 4.08 -15.75
N LYS A 143 5.30 3.74 -16.28
CA LYS A 143 4.39 4.72 -16.91
C LYS A 143 3.57 5.51 -15.92
N PHE A 144 3.54 5.07 -14.65
CA PHE A 144 2.73 5.72 -13.63
C PHE A 144 3.28 7.10 -13.30
N LYS A 145 2.38 8.08 -13.34
CA LYS A 145 2.61 9.45 -12.90
C LYS A 145 1.67 9.79 -11.77
N GLY A 146 2.22 10.36 -10.70
CA GLY A 146 1.44 10.69 -9.52
C GLY A 146 2.23 11.51 -8.52
N SER A 147 1.59 11.89 -7.43
CA SER A 147 2.20 12.74 -6.40
C SER A 147 3.11 11.98 -5.44
N HIS A 148 2.76 10.75 -5.13
CA HIS A 148 3.47 9.93 -4.16
C HIS A 148 3.15 8.45 -4.32
N GLY A 149 3.91 7.63 -3.61
CA GLY A 149 3.62 6.22 -3.49
C GLY A 149 4.53 5.51 -2.50
N LEU A 150 4.15 4.27 -2.20
CA LEU A 150 4.90 3.37 -1.34
C LEU A 150 5.32 2.13 -2.11
N GLY A 151 6.45 1.55 -1.73
CA GLY A 151 7.00 0.35 -2.33
C GLY A 151 7.50 -0.62 -1.27
N HIS A 152 7.47 -1.91 -1.57
CA HIS A 152 8.00 -2.93 -0.69
C HIS A 152 8.59 -4.10 -1.47
N VAL A 153 9.74 -4.59 -1.00
CA VAL A 153 10.36 -5.86 -1.45
C VAL A 153 10.37 -6.86 -0.28
N ARG A 154 9.83 -8.06 -0.51
CA ARG A 154 9.61 -9.06 0.55
C ARG A 154 10.60 -10.21 0.46
N LEU A 155 11.06 -10.67 1.63
CA LEU A 155 11.74 -11.96 1.79
C LEU A 155 10.83 -12.88 2.62
N ALA A 156 10.32 -13.93 1.99
CA ALA A 156 9.53 -14.97 2.63
C ALA A 156 10.48 -15.98 3.31
N THR A 157 10.59 -15.91 4.64
CA THR A 157 11.48 -16.83 5.39
C THR A 157 10.79 -18.13 5.79
N GLU A 158 9.49 -18.09 6.07
CA GLU A 158 8.71 -19.23 6.59
C GLU A 158 7.33 -19.40 5.92
N SER A 159 6.92 -18.44 5.10
CA SER A 159 5.62 -18.39 4.42
C SER A 159 5.78 -18.67 2.93
N ASP A 160 4.72 -19.14 2.29
CA ASP A 160 4.71 -19.23 0.83
C ASP A 160 4.89 -17.86 0.16
N VAL A 161 5.48 -17.90 -1.03
CA VAL A 161 5.63 -16.74 -1.91
C VAL A 161 4.34 -16.60 -2.71
N ARG A 162 3.41 -15.80 -2.20
CA ARG A 162 2.13 -15.50 -2.86
C ARG A 162 1.88 -14.00 -2.97
N PRO A 163 1.29 -13.50 -4.08
CA PRO A 163 0.97 -12.10 -4.26
C PRO A 163 0.07 -11.53 -3.15
N GLU A 164 -0.87 -12.32 -2.63
CA GLU A 164 -1.76 -11.92 -1.52
C GLU A 164 -1.00 -11.53 -0.24
N SER A 165 0.15 -12.16 -0.01
CA SER A 165 1.02 -11.92 1.16
C SER A 165 2.03 -10.81 0.93
N ALA A 166 2.16 -10.35 -0.32
CA ALA A 166 3.01 -9.23 -0.68
C ALA A 166 2.38 -7.92 -0.19
N HIS A 167 3.25 -6.98 0.15
CA HIS A 167 2.88 -5.60 0.40
C HIS A 167 2.80 -4.84 -0.92
N PRO A 168 2.16 -3.67 -0.95
CA PRO A 168 1.44 -2.99 0.14
C PRO A 168 0.13 -3.66 0.59
N PHE A 169 -0.33 -3.28 1.78
CA PHE A 169 -1.64 -3.66 2.32
C PHE A 169 -2.56 -2.44 2.37
N TRP A 170 -3.77 -2.61 1.86
CA TRP A 170 -4.84 -1.63 1.87
C TRP A 170 -5.69 -1.75 3.15
N ALA A 171 -6.29 -0.65 3.60
CA ALA A 171 -7.24 -0.66 4.70
C ALA A 171 -8.63 -1.10 4.23
N THR A 172 -8.92 -2.41 4.35
CA THR A 172 -10.19 -3.01 3.91
C THR A 172 -11.40 -2.24 4.45
N GLY A 173 -12.24 -1.75 3.54
CA GLY A 173 -13.44 -0.95 3.87
C GLY A 173 -13.24 0.57 3.90
N PHE A 174 -12.07 1.08 3.51
CA PHE A 174 -11.77 2.51 3.40
C PHE A 174 -11.14 2.83 2.04
N SER A 175 -11.29 4.05 1.52
CA SER A 175 -10.56 4.42 0.30
C SER A 175 -9.18 4.94 0.62
N ASP A 176 -8.25 4.72 -0.30
CA ASP A 176 -7.00 5.49 -0.37
C ASP A 176 -6.10 5.42 0.86
N VAL A 177 -6.17 4.36 1.68
CA VAL A 177 -5.22 4.13 2.79
C VAL A 177 -4.45 2.85 2.56
N ALA A 178 -3.13 2.95 2.45
CA ALA A 178 -2.25 1.81 2.25
C ALA A 178 -0.97 1.92 3.07
N ILE A 179 -0.39 0.77 3.43
CA ILE A 179 0.85 0.70 4.20
C ILE A 179 1.87 -0.25 3.61
N VAL A 180 3.14 0.01 3.91
CA VAL A 180 4.24 -0.95 3.81
C VAL A 180 4.91 -1.07 5.17
N HIS A 181 5.20 -2.29 5.62
CA HIS A 181 5.66 -2.54 6.98
C HIS A 181 6.84 -3.53 6.96
N ASN A 182 7.90 -3.18 7.68
CA ASN A 182 9.03 -4.07 7.94
C ASN A 182 9.11 -4.26 9.45
N GLY A 183 8.83 -5.48 9.90
CA GLY A 183 8.67 -5.74 11.32
C GLY A 183 7.72 -6.87 11.62
N GLN A 184 7.31 -6.91 12.88
CA GLN A 184 6.24 -7.78 13.36
C GLN A 184 5.51 -7.09 14.51
N ILE A 185 4.18 -7.12 14.46
CA ILE A 185 3.28 -6.67 15.53
C ILE A 185 2.95 -7.86 16.45
N THR A 186 3.50 -7.89 17.65
CA THR A 186 3.39 -9.01 18.58
C THR A 186 2.05 -9.09 19.29
N ASN A 187 1.31 -7.98 19.39
CA ASN A 187 -0.05 -7.95 19.95
C ASN A 187 -1.16 -8.00 18.89
N TYR A 188 -0.84 -8.40 17.65
CA TYR A 188 -1.74 -8.48 16.49
C TYR A 188 -3.12 -9.07 16.81
N TRP A 189 -3.18 -10.30 17.32
CA TRP A 189 -4.46 -11.00 17.58
C TRP A 189 -5.36 -10.29 18.59
N LYS A 190 -4.77 -9.56 19.54
CA LYS A 190 -5.52 -8.78 20.53
C LYS A 190 -6.14 -7.56 19.87
N MET A 191 -5.39 -6.88 19.01
CA MET A 191 -5.83 -5.67 18.32
C MET A 191 -6.84 -5.99 17.22
N ARG A 192 -6.62 -7.06 16.44
CA ARG A 192 -7.58 -7.57 15.45
C ARG A 192 -8.94 -7.85 16.07
N ARG A 193 -9.00 -8.61 17.18
CA ARG A 193 -10.26 -8.92 17.87
C ARG A 193 -11.03 -7.68 18.33
N ARG A 194 -10.34 -6.59 18.69
CA ARG A 194 -10.98 -5.32 19.08
C ARG A 194 -11.64 -4.61 17.89
N LEU A 195 -11.04 -4.72 16.71
CA LEU A 195 -11.60 -4.15 15.48
C LEU A 195 -12.72 -5.04 14.92
N GLU A 196 -12.58 -6.37 15.00
CA GLU A 196 -13.66 -7.31 14.64
C GLU A 196 -14.92 -7.09 15.51
N GLN A 197 -14.76 -6.76 16.80
CA GLN A 197 -15.87 -6.36 17.68
C GLN A 197 -16.57 -5.05 17.27
N ARG A 198 -15.98 -4.31 16.33
CA ARG A 198 -16.50 -3.06 15.75
C ARG A 198 -16.86 -3.26 14.27
N ASP A 199 -17.12 -4.52 13.89
CA ASP A 199 -17.58 -4.94 12.56
C ASP A 199 -16.58 -4.71 11.42
N PHE A 200 -15.27 -4.64 11.73
CA PHE A 200 -14.23 -4.67 10.70
C PHE A 200 -13.93 -6.10 10.24
N GLU A 201 -13.88 -6.30 8.93
CA GLU A 201 -13.45 -7.55 8.30
C GLU A 201 -11.97 -7.53 7.94
N PHE A 202 -11.32 -8.68 8.06
CA PHE A 202 -9.92 -8.91 7.70
C PHE A 202 -9.80 -10.15 6.84
N ARG A 203 -8.96 -10.09 5.80
CA ARG A 203 -8.87 -11.12 4.76
C ARG A 203 -7.58 -11.92 4.78
N THR A 204 -6.58 -11.39 5.46
CA THR A 204 -5.27 -12.01 5.61
C THR A 204 -4.95 -12.17 7.09
N ASP A 205 -4.01 -13.07 7.40
CA ASP A 205 -3.43 -13.16 8.74
C ASP A 205 -2.20 -12.24 8.89
N ASN A 206 -2.00 -11.30 7.96
CA ASN A 206 -0.88 -10.39 7.98
C ASN A 206 -1.15 -9.23 8.94
N ASP A 207 -0.21 -8.96 9.84
CA ASP A 207 -0.30 -7.87 10.80
C ASP A 207 -0.35 -6.47 10.16
N SER A 208 0.05 -6.37 8.91
CA SER A 208 0.04 -5.12 8.15
C SER A 208 -1.36 -4.71 7.72
N GLU A 209 -2.27 -5.66 7.47
CA GLU A 209 -3.69 -5.35 7.22
C GLU A 209 -4.32 -4.73 8.48
N LEU A 210 -3.98 -5.25 9.67
CA LEU A 210 -4.38 -4.65 10.95
C LEU A 210 -3.93 -3.20 11.07
N VAL A 211 -2.67 -2.90 10.76
CA VAL A 211 -2.13 -1.54 10.89
C VAL A 211 -2.85 -0.59 9.91
N ALA A 212 -3.12 -1.03 8.68
CA ALA A 212 -3.85 -0.23 7.70
C ALA A 212 -5.27 0.12 8.19
N VAL A 213 -6.04 -0.88 8.63
CA VAL A 213 -7.40 -0.70 9.17
C VAL A 213 -7.38 0.14 10.45
N TYR A 214 -6.41 -0.06 11.35
CA TYR A 214 -6.26 0.73 12.57
C TYR A 214 -6.07 2.23 12.27
N LEU A 215 -5.18 2.56 11.33
CA LEU A 215 -4.93 3.95 10.95
C LEU A 215 -6.16 4.58 10.28
N ALA A 216 -6.77 3.86 9.33
CA ALA A 216 -7.97 4.32 8.64
C ALA A 216 -9.15 4.55 9.60
N ASP A 217 -9.33 3.65 10.56
CA ASP A 217 -10.35 3.79 11.60
C ASP A 217 -10.12 5.02 12.48
N LYS A 218 -8.89 5.27 12.94
CA LYS A 218 -8.56 6.49 13.72
C LYS A 218 -8.88 7.75 12.91
N MET A 219 -8.53 7.78 11.63
CA MET A 219 -8.80 8.91 10.75
C MET A 219 -10.28 9.12 10.49
N ALA A 220 -11.06 8.04 10.35
CA ALA A 220 -12.52 8.12 10.23
C ALA A 220 -13.21 8.69 11.48
N HIS A 221 -12.54 8.64 12.65
CA HIS A 221 -12.98 9.29 13.89
C HIS A 221 -12.39 10.69 14.09
N GLY A 222 -11.81 11.29 13.04
CA GLY A 222 -11.37 12.69 13.01
C GLY A 222 -9.91 12.94 13.42
N ALA A 223 -9.14 11.89 13.72
CA ALA A 223 -7.71 12.06 13.99
C ALA A 223 -6.95 12.34 12.67
N PRO A 224 -6.02 13.32 12.62
CA PRO A 224 -5.11 13.44 11.49
C PRO A 224 -4.18 12.22 11.42
N LEU A 225 -3.63 11.91 10.23
CA LEU A 225 -2.72 10.77 10.05
C LEU A 225 -1.57 10.80 11.07
N ARG A 226 -0.99 11.98 11.32
CA ARG A 226 0.08 12.16 12.30
C ARG A 226 -0.30 11.66 13.70
N GLU A 227 -1.52 11.93 14.15
CA GLU A 227 -2.00 11.47 15.45
C GLU A 227 -2.29 9.97 15.45
N ALA A 228 -2.85 9.45 14.35
CA ALA A 228 -3.04 8.00 14.19
C ALA A 228 -1.70 7.24 14.24
N LEU A 229 -0.65 7.77 13.60
CA LEU A 229 0.71 7.23 13.66
C LEU A 229 1.28 7.30 15.08
N LYS A 230 1.10 8.42 15.79
CA LYS A 230 1.48 8.52 17.20
C LYS A 230 0.81 7.43 18.04
N SER A 231 -0.52 7.30 17.95
CA SER A 231 -1.26 6.30 18.71
C SER A 231 -0.82 4.87 18.36
N SER A 232 -0.43 4.62 17.11
CA SER A 232 0.06 3.29 16.71
C SER A 232 1.31 2.86 17.48
N ILE A 233 2.20 3.80 17.82
CA ILE A 233 3.41 3.52 18.61
C ILE A 233 3.07 3.20 20.07
N GLU A 234 1.97 3.77 20.59
CA GLU A 234 1.51 3.53 21.96
C GLU A 234 0.69 2.25 22.08
N ASP A 235 -0.12 1.92 21.07
CA ASP A 235 -1.10 0.83 21.10
C ASP A 235 -0.55 -0.51 20.55
N LEU A 236 0.41 -0.47 19.62
CA LEU A 236 0.95 -1.66 18.95
C LEU A 236 2.27 -2.09 19.61
N ASP A 237 2.33 -3.37 19.99
CA ASP A 237 3.54 -3.98 20.54
C ASP A 237 4.31 -4.67 19.42
N GLY A 238 5.63 -4.60 19.44
CA GLY A 238 6.49 -5.32 18.50
C GLY A 238 7.73 -4.55 18.10
N THR A 239 8.37 -5.00 17.02
CA THR A 239 9.49 -4.29 16.39
C THR A 239 9.07 -3.98 14.97
N PHE A 240 8.83 -2.71 14.66
CA PHE A 240 8.27 -2.29 13.40
C PHE A 240 8.79 -0.94 12.95
N SER A 241 8.95 -0.84 11.64
CA SER A 241 9.00 0.43 10.94
C SER A 241 8.08 0.31 9.75
N PHE A 242 7.13 1.22 9.62
CA PHE A 242 6.19 1.20 8.53
C PHE A 242 5.99 2.59 7.94
N LEU A 243 5.62 2.61 6.66
CA LEU A 243 5.12 3.80 5.99
C LEU A 243 3.63 3.62 5.76
N ALA A 244 2.90 4.71 5.95
CA ALA A 244 1.49 4.82 5.62
C ALA A 244 1.30 5.90 4.56
N SER A 245 0.29 5.72 3.74
CA SER A 245 -0.11 6.66 2.69
C SER A 245 -1.61 6.85 2.73
N THR A 246 -2.03 8.07 2.42
CA THR A 246 -3.42 8.49 2.23
C THR A 246 -3.55 9.17 0.87
N LYS A 247 -4.73 9.63 0.47
CA LYS A 247 -4.92 10.36 -0.81
C LYS A 247 -3.99 11.58 -1.02
N ASP A 248 -3.47 12.16 0.05
CA ASP A 248 -2.71 13.41 0.04
C ASP A 248 -1.50 13.46 0.97
N GLU A 249 -1.30 12.45 1.82
CA GLU A 249 -0.19 12.38 2.77
C GLU A 249 0.58 11.06 2.71
N ILE A 250 1.90 11.11 2.94
CA ILE A 250 2.65 9.95 3.44
C ILE A 250 3.12 10.21 4.86
N GLY A 251 3.32 9.15 5.63
CA GLY A 251 3.94 9.24 6.94
C GLY A 251 4.68 7.98 7.31
N TYR A 252 5.48 8.06 8.36
CA TYR A 252 6.15 6.91 8.95
C TYR A 252 5.85 6.81 10.44
N ALA A 253 5.97 5.60 10.96
CA ALA A 253 6.11 5.34 12.39
C ALA A 253 7.23 4.32 12.63
N LYS A 254 8.02 4.59 13.66
CA LYS A 254 9.11 3.73 14.13
C LYS A 254 8.89 3.37 15.59
N ASP A 255 8.94 2.08 15.88
CA ASP A 255 8.74 1.56 17.24
C ASP A 255 9.81 2.07 18.23
N ASN A 256 9.56 1.90 19.52
CA ASN A 256 10.44 2.39 20.60
C ASN A 256 11.79 1.66 20.70
N LEU A 257 11.90 0.43 20.18
CA LEU A 257 13.15 -0.32 20.09
C LEU A 257 13.95 0.06 18.84
N ALA A 258 13.28 0.52 17.78
CA ALA A 258 13.90 0.93 16.52
C ALA A 258 14.79 -0.15 15.89
N ALA A 259 14.42 -1.42 16.03
CA ALA A 259 15.23 -2.54 15.56
C ALA A 259 15.22 -2.69 14.02
N LYS A 260 14.30 -2.02 13.34
CA LYS A 260 14.14 -2.06 11.88
C LYS A 260 14.69 -0.76 11.30
N PRO A 261 15.61 -0.83 10.32
CA PRO A 261 16.26 0.35 9.80
C PRO A 261 15.30 1.18 8.95
N MET A 262 15.45 2.49 9.06
CA MET A 262 14.74 3.48 8.26
C MET A 262 15.64 4.69 8.08
N VAL A 263 15.80 5.14 6.84
CA VAL A 263 16.57 6.33 6.48
C VAL A 263 15.69 7.22 5.63
N MET A 264 15.82 8.53 5.80
CA MET A 264 15.11 9.50 5.00
C MET A 264 16.03 10.61 4.51
N TYR A 265 15.67 11.17 3.36
CA TYR A 265 16.25 12.38 2.80
C TYR A 265 15.11 13.30 2.37
N GLU A 266 15.28 14.58 2.68
CA GLU A 266 14.26 15.60 2.47
C GLU A 266 14.90 16.86 1.92
N ASN A 267 14.27 17.45 0.91
CA ASN A 267 14.59 18.78 0.41
C ASN A 267 13.29 19.58 0.19
N ASP A 268 13.37 20.73 -0.47
CA ASP A 268 12.21 21.59 -0.71
C ASP A 268 11.18 20.95 -1.65
N ASP A 269 11.61 20.06 -2.55
CA ASP A 269 10.76 19.47 -3.59
C ASP A 269 10.13 18.14 -3.19
N LEU A 270 10.79 17.34 -2.35
CA LEU A 270 10.36 15.98 -2.05
C LEU A 270 10.83 15.47 -0.69
N ILE A 271 10.20 14.40 -0.25
CA ILE A 271 10.64 13.51 0.83
C ILE A 271 10.77 12.09 0.27
N VAL A 272 11.87 11.41 0.60
CA VAL A 272 12.08 9.99 0.32
C VAL A 272 12.47 9.26 1.60
N ILE A 273 11.90 8.08 1.79
CA ILE A 273 12.11 7.24 2.97
C ILE A 273 12.34 5.81 2.49
N ALA A 274 13.35 5.14 3.01
CA ALA A 274 13.64 3.75 2.66
C ALA A 274 14.26 2.99 3.84
N SER A 275 14.39 1.67 3.71
CA SER A 275 15.13 0.87 4.71
C SER A 275 16.64 1.11 4.69
N GLU A 276 17.21 1.46 3.54
CA GLU A 276 18.67 1.58 3.36
C GLU A 276 19.02 2.76 2.45
N GLU A 277 20.18 3.38 2.68
CA GLU A 277 20.62 4.56 1.94
C GLU A 277 20.90 4.26 0.46
N VAL A 278 21.29 3.02 0.13
CA VAL A 278 21.48 2.57 -1.26
C VAL A 278 20.20 2.71 -2.09
N SER A 279 19.02 2.63 -1.48
CA SER A 279 17.73 2.87 -2.14
C SER A 279 17.57 4.35 -2.50
N LEU A 280 17.88 5.26 -1.57
CA LEU A 280 17.77 6.70 -1.80
C LEU A 280 18.78 7.17 -2.85
N ASN A 281 20.01 6.63 -2.81
CA ASN A 281 21.09 7.00 -3.74
C ASN A 281 20.74 6.70 -5.22
N ARG A 282 19.81 5.77 -5.50
CA ARG A 282 19.36 5.49 -6.87
C ARG A 282 18.71 6.71 -7.53
N LEU A 283 18.05 7.55 -6.73
CA LEU A 283 17.40 8.77 -7.22
C LEU A 283 18.37 9.94 -7.42
N PHE A 284 19.55 9.89 -6.80
CA PHE A 284 20.50 11.01 -6.77
C PHE A 284 21.92 10.56 -7.16
N PRO A 285 22.12 10.00 -8.36
CA PRO A 285 23.41 9.44 -8.76
C PRO A 285 24.52 10.49 -8.71
N GLY A 286 25.60 10.18 -7.98
CA GLY A 286 26.76 11.04 -7.85
C GLY A 286 26.61 12.23 -6.88
N GLN A 287 25.51 12.28 -6.10
CA GLN A 287 25.31 13.30 -5.08
C GLN A 287 25.47 12.70 -3.67
N ALA A 288 26.15 13.43 -2.78
CA ALA A 288 26.18 13.08 -1.37
C ALA A 288 24.89 13.58 -0.71
N LEU A 289 24.11 12.65 -0.15
CA LEU A 289 22.85 12.98 0.52
C LEU A 289 23.09 13.23 2.01
N ASN A 290 22.47 14.27 2.56
CA ASN A 290 22.41 14.48 4.01
C ASN A 290 21.26 13.64 4.59
N THR A 291 21.45 12.32 4.61
CA THR A 291 20.45 11.37 5.10
C THR A 291 20.36 11.41 6.61
N LYS A 292 19.15 11.14 7.14
CA LYS A 292 18.89 11.03 8.58
C LYS A 292 18.12 9.74 8.85
N GLU A 293 18.47 9.05 9.93
CA GLU A 293 17.65 7.97 10.47
C GLU A 293 16.69 8.52 11.53
N PRO A 294 15.36 8.28 11.41
CA PRO A 294 14.42 8.68 12.44
C PRO A 294 14.74 8.05 13.82
N PRO A 295 14.64 8.82 14.92
CA PRO A 295 14.84 8.30 16.27
C PRO A 295 13.84 7.18 16.64
N PRO A 296 14.13 6.36 17.66
CA PRO A 296 13.16 5.43 18.23
C PRO A 296 11.89 6.14 18.74
N GLY A 297 10.73 5.53 18.55
CA GLY A 297 9.43 6.08 18.99
C GLY A 297 8.99 7.33 18.23
N SER A 298 9.59 7.61 17.06
CA SER A 298 9.28 8.78 16.25
C SER A 298 8.29 8.46 15.12
N TYR A 299 7.60 9.51 14.69
CA TYR A 299 6.62 9.49 13.62
C TYR A 299 6.56 10.89 12.99
N ASP A 300 6.25 10.94 11.71
CA ASP A 300 6.10 12.19 10.98
C ASP A 300 5.20 12.00 9.76
N THR A 301 4.70 13.11 9.21
CA THR A 301 3.89 13.13 8.00
C THR A 301 4.31 14.26 7.07
N TRP A 302 4.08 14.05 5.78
CA TRP A 302 4.22 15.05 4.74
C TRP A 302 2.99 14.99 3.86
N SER A 303 2.55 16.15 3.38
CA SER A 303 1.40 16.30 2.51
C SER A 303 1.80 16.95 1.20
N LYS A 304 1.04 16.65 0.13
CA LYS A 304 1.15 17.42 -1.11
C LYS A 304 0.66 18.85 -0.87
N SER A 305 1.41 19.83 -1.37
CA SER A 305 0.96 21.23 -1.31
C SER A 305 -0.33 21.38 -2.10
N THR A 306 -1.29 22.11 -1.54
CA THR A 306 -2.58 22.42 -2.17
C THR A 306 -2.45 23.48 -3.26
#